data_AF-A0AAW7KAI1-F1
#
_entry.id   AF-A0AAW7KAI1-F1
#
_cell.length_a   1.000
_cell.length_b   1.000
_cell.length_c   1.000
_cell.angle_alpha   90.00
_cell.angle_beta   90.00
_cell.angle_gamma   90.00
#
_symmetry.space_group_name_H-M   'P 1'
#
loop_
_entity.id
_entity.type
_entity.pdbx_description
1 polymer ?
#
loop_
_entity_poly.entity_id
_entity_poly.type
_entity_poly.pdbx_seq_one_letter_code
_entity_poly.pdbx_strand_id
1 'polypeptide(L)'
;MGLPSSRKAGGTGGKYDAVNGQGLYVLHDGKNILYVGRGDAPSRLNIHANTPGKSHLRQLTIFDNNLTKAEAKFLEQKIMDLHGCAKSIDPLTNLLNKIRSYSPDNPNAGTYDIAGHSSDWGSEVLNDALSILGGKGL
;
A
#
# COMPACT_ATOMS: atom_id res chain seq x y z
N MET A 1 -13.29 6.51 -13.01
CA MET A 1 -11.82 6.67 -13.20
C MET A 1 -11.31 5.39 -13.83
N GLY A 2 -10.17 5.40 -14.53
CA GLY A 2 -9.53 4.14 -14.97
C GLY A 2 -8.90 3.42 -13.78
N LEU A 3 -8.64 2.12 -13.92
CA LEU A 3 -7.91 1.32 -12.92
C LEU A 3 -6.58 1.99 -12.56
N PRO A 4 -6.12 1.91 -11.30
CA PRO A 4 -4.79 2.38 -10.90
C PRO A 4 -3.68 2.07 -11.89
N SER A 5 -3.56 0.83 -12.35
CA SER A 5 -2.52 0.39 -13.29
C SER A 5 -2.53 1.13 -14.65
N SER A 6 -3.65 1.75 -15.02
CA SER A 6 -3.81 2.53 -16.25
C SER A 6 -3.55 4.03 -16.08
N ARG A 7 -3.35 4.51 -14.85
CA ARG A 7 -3.19 5.94 -14.54
C ARG A 7 -1.72 6.37 -14.58
N LYS A 8 -1.49 7.62 -14.99
CA LYS A 8 -0.18 8.27 -14.90
C LYS A 8 0.18 8.57 -13.45
N ALA A 9 1.48 8.49 -13.14
CA ALA A 9 2.03 8.90 -11.85
C ALA A 9 1.85 10.41 -11.61
N GLY A 10 1.55 10.77 -10.36
CA GLY A 10 1.39 12.13 -9.82
C GLY A 10 2.71 12.73 -9.30
N GLY A 11 3.86 12.28 -9.81
CA GLY A 11 5.18 12.83 -9.48
C GLY A 11 5.80 12.29 -8.19
N THR A 12 7.00 12.79 -7.84
CA THR A 12 7.80 12.37 -6.67
C THR A 12 8.57 13.57 -6.09
N GLY A 13 9.05 13.49 -4.85
CA GLY A 13 9.82 14.53 -4.17
C GLY A 13 9.06 15.86 -4.11
N GLY A 14 9.68 16.96 -4.53
CA GLY A 14 9.05 18.28 -4.56
C GLY A 14 7.83 18.40 -5.49
N LYS A 15 7.59 17.40 -6.36
CA LYS A 15 6.43 17.34 -7.27
C LYS A 15 5.40 16.28 -6.87
N TYR A 16 5.53 15.69 -5.69
CA TYR A 16 4.67 14.62 -5.22
C TYR A 16 3.24 15.12 -4.92
N ASP A 17 2.24 14.57 -5.61
CA ASP A 17 0.83 14.80 -5.29
C ASP A 17 0.37 13.90 -4.12
N ALA A 18 0.31 14.47 -2.92
CA ALA A 18 -0.11 13.74 -1.72
C ALA A 18 -1.60 13.33 -1.71
N VAL A 19 -2.43 13.88 -2.59
CA VAL A 19 -3.87 13.62 -2.65
C VAL A 19 -4.20 12.59 -3.73
N ASN A 20 -3.66 12.74 -4.93
CA ASN A 20 -3.97 11.88 -6.10
C ASN A 20 -2.77 11.13 -6.67
N GLY A 21 -1.59 11.29 -6.06
CA GLY A 21 -0.36 10.65 -6.51
C GLY A 21 0.24 9.71 -5.48
N GLN A 22 -0.56 9.05 -4.65
CA GLN A 22 -0.03 8.09 -3.68
C GLN A 22 0.42 6.82 -4.38
N GLY A 23 1.59 6.32 -4.01
CA GLY A 23 2.07 5.01 -4.42
C GLY A 23 1.78 3.95 -3.37
N LEU A 24 1.89 2.70 -3.78
CA LEU A 24 1.76 1.52 -2.93
C LEU A 24 2.91 0.57 -3.24
N TYR A 25 3.54 0.06 -2.19
CA TYR A 25 4.68 -0.83 -2.31
C TYR A 25 4.71 -1.85 -1.19
N VAL A 26 5.47 -2.93 -1.40
CA VAL A 26 5.74 -3.95 -0.39
C VAL A 26 7.22 -4.21 -0.24
N LEU A 27 7.61 -4.64 0.96
CA LEU A 27 8.91 -5.25 1.24
C LEU A 27 8.69 -6.73 1.51
N HIS A 28 9.50 -7.59 0.92
CA HIS A 28 9.31 -9.04 0.98
C HIS A 28 10.64 -9.80 1.05
N ASP A 29 10.61 -11.03 1.56
CA ASP A 29 11.77 -11.93 1.63
C ASP A 29 11.96 -12.79 0.36
N GLY A 30 11.13 -12.57 -0.66
CA GLY A 30 11.05 -13.36 -1.89
C GLY A 30 9.90 -14.37 -1.92
N LYS A 31 9.22 -14.62 -0.80
CA LYS A 31 8.03 -15.47 -0.70
C LYS A 31 6.89 -14.80 0.05
N ASN A 32 7.22 -14.10 1.14
CA ASN A 32 6.25 -13.48 2.05
C ASN A 32 6.38 -11.96 2.00
N ILE A 33 5.24 -11.29 1.93
CA ILE A 33 5.18 -9.86 2.22
C ILE A 33 5.40 -9.65 3.72
N LEU A 34 6.38 -8.83 4.06
CA LEU A 34 6.77 -8.50 5.43
C LEU A 34 6.49 -7.04 5.78
N TYR A 35 6.26 -6.18 4.80
CA TYR A 35 5.84 -4.80 5.04
C TYR A 35 5.02 -4.30 3.87
N VAL A 36 3.94 -3.59 4.17
CA VAL A 36 3.16 -2.85 3.18
C VAL A 36 3.30 -1.37 3.48
N GLY A 37 3.53 -0.56 2.46
CA GLY A 37 3.66 0.87 2.64
C GLY A 37 3.02 1.64 1.51
N ARG A 38 2.54 2.83 1.85
CA ARG A 38 2.12 3.85 0.89
C ARG A 38 2.89 5.16 1.02
N GLY A 39 2.60 6.09 0.11
CA GLY A 39 3.16 7.44 0.04
C GLY A 39 3.89 7.66 -1.27
N ASP A 40 4.86 8.56 -1.29
CA ASP A 40 5.79 8.70 -2.43
C ASP A 40 6.64 7.43 -2.55
N ALA A 41 6.20 6.46 -3.35
CA ALA A 41 6.77 5.12 -3.39
C ALA A 41 8.27 5.15 -3.75
N PRO A 42 8.73 5.83 -4.82
CA PRO A 42 10.16 5.96 -5.12
C PRO A 42 10.98 6.50 -3.94
N SER A 43 10.56 7.61 -3.34
CA SER A 43 11.27 8.22 -2.20
C SER A 43 11.28 7.32 -0.95
N ARG A 44 10.15 6.67 -0.66
CA ARG A 44 9.99 5.80 0.52
C ARG A 44 10.79 4.51 0.40
N LEU A 45 10.82 3.91 -0.80
CA LEU A 45 11.61 2.73 -1.11
C LEU A 45 13.11 3.03 -0.96
N ASN A 46 13.58 4.17 -1.48
CA ASN A 46 14.97 4.61 -1.28
C ASN A 46 15.34 4.76 0.21
N ILE A 47 14.42 5.22 1.06
CA ILE A 47 14.62 5.27 2.51
C ILE A 47 14.68 3.87 3.13
N HIS A 48 13.76 2.97 2.76
CA HIS A 48 13.74 1.60 3.30
C HIS A 48 14.98 0.80 2.92
N ALA A 49 15.56 1.04 1.74
CA ALA A 49 16.82 0.46 1.31
C ALA A 49 17.98 0.71 2.29
N ASN A 50 17.89 1.79 3.08
CA ASN A 50 18.90 2.21 4.05
C ASN A 50 18.42 2.09 5.51
N THR A 51 17.23 1.53 5.75
CA THR A 51 16.65 1.43 7.09
C THR A 51 17.04 0.09 7.75
N PRO A 52 17.70 0.10 8.93
CA PRO A 52 17.98 -1.13 9.68
C PRO A 52 16.72 -1.98 9.90
N GLY A 53 16.84 -3.29 9.66
CA GLY A 53 15.71 -4.22 9.75
C GLY A 53 14.79 -4.26 8.51
N LYS A 54 15.04 -3.41 7.50
CA LYS A 54 14.29 -3.41 6.22
C LYS A 54 15.18 -3.42 4.98
N SER A 55 16.41 -2.92 5.09
CA SER A 55 17.37 -2.78 3.99
C SER A 55 17.72 -4.09 3.26
N HIS A 56 17.59 -5.23 3.94
CA HIS A 56 17.83 -6.55 3.37
C HIS A 56 16.63 -7.12 2.60
N LEU A 57 15.46 -6.48 2.68
CA LEU A 57 14.25 -6.95 2.03
C LEU A 57 14.19 -6.49 0.59
N ARG A 58 13.60 -7.34 -0.26
CA ARG A 58 13.30 -7.00 -1.65
C ARG A 58 12.15 -6.01 -1.70
N GLN A 59 12.17 -5.14 -2.69
CA GLN A 59 11.24 -4.02 -2.84
C GLN A 59 10.41 -4.22 -4.10
N LEU A 60 9.09 -4.06 -3.99
CA LEU A 60 8.18 -4.08 -5.13
C LEU A 60 7.24 -2.89 -5.05
N THR A 61 7.29 -2.01 -6.05
CA THR A 61 6.24 -1.03 -6.29
C THR A 61 5.05 -1.75 -6.92
N ILE A 62 3.89 -1.67 -6.28
CA ILE A 62 2.61 -2.13 -6.84
C ILE A 62 2.03 -1.03 -7.72
N PHE A 63 1.99 0.19 -7.18
CA PHE A 63 1.47 1.37 -7.86
C PHE A 63 2.45 2.53 -7.71
N ASP A 64 2.86 3.09 -8.85
CA ASP A 64 3.81 4.20 -8.91
C ASP A 64 3.08 5.54 -8.85
N ASN A 65 2.84 5.99 -7.61
CA ASN A 65 2.33 7.32 -7.31
C ASN A 65 1.08 7.72 -8.12
N ASN A 66 0.13 6.83 -8.35
CA ASN A 66 -1.04 7.07 -9.21
C ASN A 66 -2.39 6.75 -8.53
N LEU A 67 -2.37 6.51 -7.21
CA LEU A 67 -3.55 6.30 -6.39
C LEU A 67 -4.02 7.59 -5.75
N THR A 68 -5.34 7.68 -5.56
CA THR A 68 -5.88 8.61 -4.58
C THR A 68 -5.48 8.18 -3.16
N LYS A 69 -5.50 9.13 -2.23
CA LYS A 69 -5.25 8.86 -0.81
C LYS A 69 -6.19 7.82 -0.22
N ALA A 70 -7.44 7.77 -0.67
CA ALA A 70 -8.41 6.81 -0.18
C ALA A 70 -8.11 5.39 -0.68
N GLU A 71 -7.82 5.23 -1.97
CA GLU A 71 -7.40 3.95 -2.55
C GLU A 71 -6.11 3.45 -1.90
N ALA A 72 -5.11 4.30 -1.71
CA ALA A 72 -3.85 3.91 -1.09
C ALA A 72 -4.03 3.43 0.36
N LYS A 73 -4.89 4.09 1.15
CA LYS A 73 -5.22 3.66 2.52
C LYS A 73 -6.01 2.37 2.55
N PHE A 74 -7.01 2.25 1.67
CA PHE A 74 -7.79 1.05 1.49
C PHE A 74 -6.89 -0.15 1.17
N LEU A 75 -6.06 -0.04 0.13
CA LEU A 75 -5.20 -1.10 -0.35
C LEU A 75 -4.12 -1.48 0.67
N GLU A 76 -3.47 -0.50 1.29
CA GLU A 76 -2.48 -0.77 2.35
C GLU A 76 -3.12 -1.59 3.47
N GLN A 77 -4.34 -1.23 3.92
CA GLN A 77 -5.06 -2.00 4.93
C GLN A 77 -5.44 -3.41 4.44
N LYS A 78 -6.04 -3.53 3.25
CA LYS A 78 -6.51 -4.83 2.74
C LYS A 78 -5.38 -5.82 2.49
N ILE A 79 -4.26 -5.36 1.93
CA ILE A 79 -3.09 -6.22 1.74
C ILE A 79 -2.53 -6.61 3.11
N MET A 80 -2.40 -5.69 4.07
CA MET A 80 -1.97 -6.05 5.42
C MET A 80 -2.88 -7.11 6.06
N ASP A 81 -4.20 -6.98 5.93
CA ASP A 81 -5.17 -7.92 6.49
C ASP A 81 -5.01 -9.33 5.88
N LEU A 82 -4.74 -9.42 4.58
CA LEU A 82 -4.47 -10.69 3.88
C LEU A 82 -3.18 -11.38 4.33
N HIS A 83 -2.24 -10.63 4.90
CA HIS A 83 -0.92 -11.12 5.31
C HIS A 83 -0.71 -11.10 6.84
N GLY A 84 -1.79 -11.14 7.62
CA GLY A 84 -1.70 -11.32 9.09
C GLY A 84 -1.83 -10.05 9.92
N CYS A 85 -2.25 -8.93 9.34
CA CYS A 85 -2.52 -7.65 10.02
C CYS A 85 -1.28 -6.95 10.63
N ALA A 86 -1.49 -5.74 11.16
CA ALA A 86 -0.45 -4.99 11.87
C ALA A 86 -0.16 -5.56 13.26
N LYS A 87 1.05 -5.29 13.79
CA LYS A 87 1.46 -5.70 15.15
C LYS A 87 0.56 -5.16 16.27
N SER A 88 -0.07 -4.00 16.06
CA SER A 88 -1.04 -3.44 17.02
C SER A 88 -2.33 -4.25 17.13
N ILE A 89 -2.60 -5.15 16.17
CA ILE A 89 -3.78 -6.02 16.13
C ILE A 89 -3.39 -7.45 16.49
N ASP A 90 -2.33 -7.95 15.88
CA ASP A 90 -1.74 -9.25 16.19
C ASP A 90 -0.24 -9.09 16.43
N PRO A 91 0.24 -9.12 17.69
CA PRO A 91 1.65 -9.03 18.00
C PRO A 91 2.52 -10.17 17.43
N LEU A 92 1.91 -11.31 17.08
CA LEU A 92 2.59 -12.50 16.55
C LEU A 92 2.69 -12.50 15.01
N THR A 93 2.12 -11.49 14.35
CA THR A 93 2.20 -11.34 12.89
C THR A 93 3.64 -11.28 12.38
N ASN A 94 3.87 -11.81 11.18
CA ASN A 94 5.13 -11.67 10.45
C ASN A 94 5.31 -10.25 9.87
N LEU A 95 4.23 -9.44 9.78
CA LEU A 95 4.32 -8.09 9.27
C LEU A 95 5.10 -7.16 10.21
N LEU A 96 5.99 -6.36 9.62
CA LEU A 96 6.76 -5.30 10.26
C LEU A 96 5.93 -4.03 10.47
N ASN A 97 4.72 -3.95 9.89
CA ASN A 97 3.79 -2.85 10.11
C ASN A 97 3.36 -2.79 11.58
N LYS A 98 3.77 -1.73 12.28
CA LYS A 98 3.43 -1.56 13.70
C LYS A 98 1.95 -1.24 13.91
N ILE A 99 1.35 -0.50 12.98
CA ILE A 99 -0.02 0.03 13.08
C ILE A 99 -0.77 -0.20 11.77
N ARG A 100 -2.10 -0.15 11.85
CA ARG A 100 -3.04 -0.12 10.70
C ARG A 100 -2.77 1.06 9.77
N SER A 101 -3.27 0.99 8.53
CA SER A 101 -3.18 2.12 7.58
C SER A 101 -3.98 3.35 8.06
N TYR A 102 -5.07 3.10 8.78
CA TYR A 102 -5.89 4.09 9.46
C TYR A 102 -6.57 3.47 10.69
N SER A 103 -6.88 4.32 11.68
CA SER A 103 -7.69 3.92 12.84
C SER A 103 -9.15 3.74 12.42
N PRO A 104 -9.88 2.75 12.99
CA PRO A 104 -11.34 2.70 12.90
C PRO A 104 -12.02 3.98 13.39
N ASP A 105 -11.43 4.65 14.39
CA ASP A 105 -11.94 5.92 14.93
C ASP A 105 -11.55 7.14 14.08
N ASN A 106 -10.91 6.92 12.92
CA ASN A 106 -10.64 8.02 12.01
C ASN A 106 -11.97 8.54 11.44
N PRO A 107 -12.25 9.85 11.46
CA PRO A 107 -13.49 10.40 10.90
C PRO A 107 -13.74 10.04 9.43
N ASN A 108 -12.69 9.72 8.68
CA ASN A 108 -12.77 9.33 7.27
C ASN A 108 -12.61 7.80 7.07
N ALA A 109 -12.68 6.98 8.14
CA ALA A 109 -12.51 5.52 8.04
C ALA A 109 -13.48 4.93 7.02
N GLY A 110 -14.76 5.29 7.07
CA GLY A 110 -15.77 4.82 6.12
C GLY A 110 -15.46 5.17 4.66
N THR A 111 -14.84 6.33 4.39
CA THR A 111 -14.35 6.67 3.04
C THR A 111 -13.21 5.73 2.62
N TYR A 112 -12.30 5.41 3.52
CA TYR A 112 -11.20 4.50 3.22
C TYR A 112 -11.64 3.05 3.09
N ASP A 113 -12.69 2.60 3.79
CA ASP A 113 -13.23 1.25 3.68
C ASP A 113 -13.76 0.92 2.28
N ILE A 114 -14.13 1.94 1.50
CA ILE A 114 -14.68 1.83 0.14
C ILE A 114 -13.79 2.46 -0.93
N ALA A 115 -12.49 2.59 -0.65
CA ALA A 115 -11.51 3.22 -1.55
C ALA A 115 -11.91 4.63 -2.04
N GLY A 116 -12.71 5.34 -1.26
CA GLY A 116 -13.19 6.69 -1.55
C GLY A 116 -14.37 6.79 -2.50
N HIS A 117 -14.98 5.65 -2.90
CA HIS A 117 -16.05 5.64 -3.89
C HIS A 117 -17.18 4.67 -3.54
N SER A 118 -16.95 3.37 -3.67
CA SER A 118 -17.94 2.30 -3.43
C SER A 118 -17.23 0.98 -3.13
N SER A 119 -17.94 0.03 -2.53
CA SER A 119 -17.40 -1.31 -2.27
C SER A 119 -16.95 -2.00 -3.54
N ASP A 120 -17.75 -1.89 -4.62
CA ASP A 120 -17.41 -2.45 -5.94
C ASP A 120 -16.11 -1.86 -6.48
N TRP A 121 -15.92 -0.54 -6.36
CA TRP A 121 -14.68 0.11 -6.75
C TRP A 121 -13.50 -0.37 -5.90
N GLY A 122 -13.70 -0.53 -4.59
CA GLY A 122 -12.70 -1.13 -3.71
C GLY A 122 -12.28 -2.53 -4.18
N SER A 123 -13.23 -3.37 -4.59
CA SER A 123 -12.95 -4.69 -5.14
C SER A 123 -12.17 -4.63 -6.45
N GLU A 124 -12.52 -3.73 -7.38
CA GLU A 124 -11.79 -3.54 -8.64
C GLU A 124 -10.34 -3.12 -8.39
N VAL A 125 -10.13 -2.12 -7.54
CA VAL A 125 -8.81 -1.60 -7.19
C VAL A 125 -7.96 -2.63 -6.45
N LEU A 126 -8.57 -3.45 -5.58
CA LEU A 126 -7.87 -4.56 -4.92
C LEU A 126 -7.47 -5.64 -5.93
N ASN A 127 -8.35 -6.03 -6.85
CA ASN A 127 -8.04 -7.03 -7.87
C ASN A 127 -6.90 -6.59 -8.79
N ASP A 128 -6.85 -5.30 -9.15
CA ASP A 128 -5.73 -4.71 -9.89
C ASP A 128 -4.41 -4.85 -9.13
N ALA A 129 -4.42 -4.56 -7.81
CA ALA A 129 -3.25 -4.73 -6.95
C ALA A 129 -2.80 -6.21 -6.85
N LEU A 130 -3.76 -7.13 -6.65
CA LEU A 130 -3.50 -8.55 -6.48
C LEU A 130 -2.98 -9.20 -7.77
N SER A 131 -3.44 -8.75 -8.94
CA SER A 131 -2.91 -9.20 -10.23
C SER A 131 -1.41 -8.90 -10.35
N ILE A 132 -0.98 -7.73 -9.91
CA ILE A 132 0.44 -7.32 -9.93
C ILE A 132 1.26 -8.18 -8.95
N LEU A 133 0.75 -8.42 -7.74
CA LEU A 133 1.40 -9.28 -6.74
C LEU A 133 1.51 -10.74 -7.20
N GLY A 134 0.40 -11.31 -7.69
CA GLY A 134 0.36 -12.68 -8.20
C GLY A 134 1.29 -12.89 -9.41
N GLY A 135 1.41 -11.90 -10.29
CA GLY A 135 2.40 -11.90 -11.39
C GLY A 135 3.86 -11.91 -10.92
N LYS A 136 4.12 -11.68 -9.63
CA LYS A 136 5.44 -11.76 -8.98
C LYS A 136 5.58 -12.95 -8.04
N GLY A 137 4.56 -13.80 -7.93
CA GLY A 137 4.54 -14.95 -7.03
C GLY A 137 4.45 -14.56 -5.55
N LEU A 138 3.82 -13.43 -5.25
CA LEU A 138 3.56 -12.89 -3.91
C LEU A 138 2.07 -12.90 -3.58
#